data_AF-A0A2V9TTZ4-F1
#
_entry.id   AF-A0A2V9TTZ4-F1
#
_cell.length_a   1.000
_cell.length_b   1.000
_cell.length_c   1.000
_cell.angle_alpha   90.00
_cell.angle_beta   90.00
_cell.angle_gamma   90.00
#
_symmetry.space_group_name_H-M   'P 1'
#
loop_
_entity.id
_entity.type
_entity.pdbx_description
1 polymer ?
#
loop_
_entity_poly.entity_id
_entity_poly.type
_entity_poly.pdbx_seq_one_letter_code
_entity_poly.pdbx_strand_id
1 'polypeptide(L)'
;NSWIAIEPAILQMMSASPQLAQAEPRAPQLAELGTTGIEAVWYLSSGLPAAAGWKTEKLALLDTAEKPQALVRFTVIKPLRDLVNAVSEPTAK
;
A
#
# COMPACT_ATOMS: atom_id res chain seq x y z
N ASN A 1 11.99 -4.17 0.53
CA ASN A 1 11.22 -4.74 -0.60
C ASN A 1 10.58 -6.09 -0.31
N SER A 2 10.77 -6.68 0.87
CA SER A 2 10.26 -8.03 1.19
C SER A 2 8.73 -8.16 1.13
N TRP A 3 7.97 -7.10 1.42
CA TRP A 3 6.50 -7.10 1.30
C TRP A 3 6.02 -7.20 -0.14
N ILE A 4 6.75 -6.60 -1.08
CA ILE A 4 6.45 -6.70 -2.52
C ILE A 4 6.81 -8.09 -3.02
N ALA A 5 8.01 -8.57 -2.65
CA ALA A 5 8.52 -9.84 -3.16
C ALA A 5 7.77 -11.09 -2.65
N ILE A 6 7.05 -10.99 -1.52
CA ILE A 6 6.38 -12.14 -0.90
C ILE A 6 4.98 -12.41 -1.47
N GLU A 7 4.38 -11.46 -2.20
CA GLU A 7 3.02 -11.59 -2.74
C GLU A 7 2.77 -12.92 -3.47
N PRO A 8 3.61 -13.36 -4.44
CA PRO A 8 3.37 -14.61 -5.16
C PRO A 8 3.39 -15.84 -4.25
N ALA A 9 4.25 -15.84 -3.23
CA ALA A 9 4.32 -16.94 -2.27
C ALA A 9 3.07 -16.98 -1.37
N ILE A 10 2.55 -15.83 -0.96
CA ILE A 10 1.29 -15.76 -0.20
C ILE A 10 0.13 -16.30 -1.04
N LEU A 11 0.02 -15.88 -2.30
CA LEU A 11 -1.02 -16.36 -3.22
C LEU A 11 -0.93 -17.87 -3.44
N GLN A 12 0.28 -18.40 -3.64
CA GLN A 12 0.50 -19.85 -3.75
C GLN A 12 0.03 -20.58 -2.48
N MET A 13 0.36 -20.08 -1.28
CA MET A 13 -0.09 -20.66 -0.02
C MET A 13 -1.62 -20.59 0.13
N MET A 14 -2.25 -19.48 -0.28
CA MET A 14 -3.70 -19.30 -0.25
C MET A 14 -4.43 -20.25 -1.20
N SER A 15 -3.85 -20.56 -2.37
CA SER A 15 -4.45 -21.49 -3.34
C SER A 15 -4.70 -22.89 -2.78
N ALA A 16 -3.95 -23.29 -1.74
CA ALA A 16 -4.10 -24.57 -1.05
C ALA A 16 -5.16 -24.54 0.06
N SER A 17 -5.79 -23.39 0.34
CA SER A 17 -6.74 -23.22 1.45
C SER A 17 -7.99 -22.44 1.02
N PRO A 18 -9.12 -23.13 0.76
CA PRO A 18 -10.39 -22.50 0.41
C PRO A 18 -10.89 -21.47 1.44
N GLN A 19 -10.50 -21.63 2.70
CA GLN A 19 -10.86 -20.73 3.80
C GLN A 19 -10.24 -19.33 3.65
N LEU A 20 -9.15 -19.21 2.86
CA LEU A 20 -8.43 -17.96 2.63
C LEU A 20 -8.88 -17.22 1.37
N ALA A 21 -9.84 -17.76 0.59
CA ALA A 21 -10.30 -17.13 -0.65
C ALA A 21 -10.75 -15.67 -0.45
N GLN A 22 -11.44 -15.38 0.67
CA GLN A 22 -11.89 -14.02 0.99
C GLN A 22 -10.74 -13.06 1.38
N ALA A 23 -9.58 -13.60 1.74
CA ALA A 23 -8.37 -12.84 2.06
C ALA A 23 -7.41 -12.71 0.88
N GLU A 24 -7.66 -13.37 -0.26
CA GLU A 24 -6.78 -13.36 -1.43
C GLU A 24 -6.39 -11.94 -1.89
N PRO A 25 -7.31 -10.95 -1.96
CA PRO A 25 -6.94 -9.58 -2.33
C PRO A 25 -5.96 -8.90 -1.37
N ARG A 26 -5.71 -9.47 -0.17
CA ARG A 26 -4.73 -8.91 0.78
C ARG A 26 -3.29 -9.11 0.34
N ALA A 27 -2.98 -10.12 -0.46
CA ALA A 27 -1.64 -10.33 -0.97
C ALA A 27 -1.19 -9.20 -1.91
N PRO A 28 -1.92 -8.85 -2.99
CA PRO A 28 -1.58 -7.70 -3.82
C PRO A 28 -1.64 -6.37 -3.06
N GLN A 29 -2.62 -6.19 -2.16
CA GLN A 29 -2.65 -4.99 -1.30
C GLN A 29 -1.38 -4.83 -0.46
N LEU A 30 -0.81 -5.92 0.08
CA LEU A 30 0.43 -5.85 0.86
C LEU A 30 1.61 -5.36 -0.01
N ALA A 31 1.68 -5.81 -1.27
CA ALA A 31 2.69 -5.34 -2.21
C ALA A 31 2.49 -3.86 -2.53
N GLU A 32 1.26 -3.42 -2.79
CA GLU A 32 0.91 -2.02 -3.03
C GLU A 32 1.28 -1.10 -1.86
N LEU A 33 1.03 -1.53 -0.62
CA LEU A 33 1.44 -0.81 0.59
C LEU A 33 2.97 -0.69 0.68
N GLY A 34 3.69 -1.77 0.33
CA GLY A 34 5.14 -1.76 0.25
C GLY A 34 5.67 -0.77 -0.79
N THR A 35 5.09 -0.77 -1.99
CA THR A 35 5.44 0.16 -3.08
C THR A 35 5.16 1.60 -2.66
N THR A 36 3.98 1.88 -2.10
CA THR A 36 3.59 3.22 -1.62
C THR A 36 4.59 3.76 -0.59
N GLY A 37 5.02 2.93 0.36
CA GLY A 37 6.02 3.32 1.35
C GLY A 37 7.38 3.65 0.72
N ILE A 38 7.84 2.86 -0.24
CA ILE A 38 9.11 3.10 -0.95
C ILE A 38 9.03 4.38 -1.78
N GLU A 39 7.95 4.59 -2.53
CA GLU A 39 7.72 5.81 -3.29
C GLU A 39 7.72 7.04 -2.38
N ALA A 40 7.00 6.99 -1.27
CA ALA A 40 6.94 8.10 -0.31
C ALA A 40 8.33 8.43 0.25
N VAL A 41 9.10 7.42 0.68
CA VAL A 41 10.48 7.62 1.15
C VAL A 41 11.36 8.17 0.04
N TRP A 42 11.19 7.73 -1.20
CA TRP A 42 11.95 8.24 -2.34
C TRP A 42 11.66 9.72 -2.61
N TYR A 43 10.39 10.13 -2.65
CA TYR A 43 10.02 11.54 -2.80
C TYR A 43 10.56 12.40 -1.66
N LEU A 44 10.40 11.96 -0.41
CA LEU A 44 10.87 12.68 0.76
C LEU A 44 12.40 12.82 0.79
N SER A 45 13.13 11.77 0.42
CA SER A 45 14.60 11.78 0.43
C SER A 45 15.21 12.52 -0.77
N SER A 46 14.53 12.53 -1.92
CA SER A 46 14.98 13.26 -3.12
C SER A 46 14.64 14.75 -3.08
N GLY A 47 13.68 15.16 -2.25
CA GLY A 47 13.14 16.53 -2.24
C GLY A 47 12.34 16.88 -3.49
N LEU A 48 12.07 15.90 -4.37
CA LEU A 48 11.25 16.08 -5.55
C LEU A 48 9.77 15.94 -5.21
N PRO A 49 8.89 16.77 -5.81
CA PRO A 49 7.46 16.59 -5.64
C PRO A 49 6.99 15.32 -6.37
N ALA A 50 5.93 14.70 -5.85
CA ALA A 50 5.22 13.62 -6.55
C ALA A 50 4.49 14.13 -7.79
N ALA A 51 4.03 13.21 -8.64
CA ALA A 51 3.15 13.57 -9.74
C ALA A 51 1.82 14.12 -9.20
N ALA A 52 1.17 15.03 -9.93
CA ALA A 52 -0.13 15.55 -9.52
C ALA A 52 -1.16 14.42 -9.39
N GLY A 53 -1.85 14.36 -8.25
CA GLY A 53 -2.88 13.35 -7.96
C GLY A 53 -2.36 12.06 -7.33
N TRP A 54 -1.04 11.90 -7.20
CA TRP A 54 -0.42 10.73 -6.55
C TRP A 54 -0.89 10.57 -5.11
N LYS A 55 -0.94 11.65 -4.32
CA LYS A 55 -1.38 11.66 -2.92
C LYS A 55 -2.82 11.22 -2.81
N THR A 56 -3.71 11.76 -3.66
CA THR A 56 -5.12 11.35 -3.69
C THR A 56 -5.26 9.87 -4.00
N GLU A 57 -4.53 9.37 -5.01
CA GLU A 57 -4.52 7.94 -5.37
C GLU A 57 -4.05 7.07 -4.19
N LYS A 58 -2.90 7.39 -3.58
CA LYS A 58 -2.33 6.59 -2.48
C LYS A 58 -3.19 6.67 -1.22
N LEU A 59 -3.79 7.81 -0.90
CA LEU A 59 -4.73 7.93 0.22
C LEU A 59 -5.98 7.07 0.00
N ALA A 60 -6.53 7.02 -1.21
CA ALA A 60 -7.66 6.16 -1.53
C ALA A 60 -7.32 4.66 -1.44
N LEU A 61 -6.09 4.29 -1.81
CA LEU A 61 -5.55 2.94 -1.63
C LEU A 61 -5.48 2.59 -0.14
N LEU A 62 -4.94 3.50 0.69
CA LEU A 62 -4.86 3.32 2.15
C LEU A 62 -6.25 3.22 2.80
N ASP A 63 -7.22 4.03 2.37
CA ASP A 63 -8.61 3.96 2.84
C ASP A 63 -9.25 2.59 2.52
N THR A 64 -8.91 2.02 1.37
CA THR A 64 -9.39 0.69 0.97
C THR A 64 -8.72 -0.40 1.81
N ALA A 65 -7.41 -0.32 2.02
CA ALA A 65 -6.65 -1.29 2.80
C ALA A 65 -7.00 -1.27 4.30
N GLU A 66 -7.42 -0.12 4.83
CA GLU A 66 -7.87 0.06 6.22
C GLU A 66 -9.14 -0.73 6.56
N LYS A 67 -10.02 -0.91 5.57
CA LYS A 67 -11.25 -1.68 5.76
C LYS A 67 -10.90 -3.14 6.09
N PRO A 68 -11.50 -3.73 7.14
CA PRO A 68 -11.32 -5.15 7.42
C PRO A 68 -11.79 -6.01 6.24
N GLN A 69 -11.03 -7.05 5.94
CA GLN A 69 -11.39 -8.03 4.91
C GLN A 69 -10.93 -9.40 5.41
N ALA A 70 -11.89 -10.33 5.50
CA ALA A 70 -11.76 -11.57 6.24
C ALA A 70 -11.20 -11.30 7.66
N LEU A 71 -10.16 -12.05 8.06
CA LEU A 71 -9.50 -11.93 9.36
C LEU A 71 -8.21 -11.10 9.31
N VAL A 72 -7.91 -10.44 8.18
CA VAL A 72 -6.64 -9.74 7.95
C VAL A 72 -6.82 -8.23 8.12
N ARG A 73 -5.94 -7.62 8.92
CA ARG A 73 -5.84 -6.17 9.13
C ARG A 73 -4.39 -5.74 8.96
N PHE A 74 -4.18 -4.61 8.27
CA PHE A 74 -2.87 -3.99 8.17
C PHE A 74 -2.67 -2.98 9.31
N THR A 75 -1.69 -3.20 10.17
CA THR A 75 -1.37 -2.31 11.31
C THR A 75 -0.51 -1.12 10.90
N VAL A 76 -0.03 -1.10 9.66
CA VAL A 76 0.91 -0.10 9.12
C VAL A 76 0.23 1.02 8.35
N ILE A 77 -1.11 1.03 8.28
CA ILE A 77 -1.87 2.03 7.52
C ILE A 77 -1.60 3.44 8.02
N LYS A 78 -1.68 3.66 9.34
CA LYS A 78 -1.45 4.98 9.92
C LYS A 78 -0.07 5.56 9.56
N PRO A 79 1.06 4.87 9.83
CA PRO A 79 2.37 5.42 9.48
C PRO A 79 2.57 5.61 7.97
N LEU A 80 1.98 4.75 7.12
CA LEU A 80 2.00 4.97 5.67
C LEU A 80 1.22 6.22 5.25
N ARG A 81 0.07 6.47 5.87
CA ARG A 81 -0.73 7.68 5.64
C ARG A 81 0.06 8.93 6.03
N ASP A 82 0.76 8.87 7.15
CA ASP A 82 1.60 9.97 7.62
C ASP A 82 2.76 10.24 6.62
N LEU A 83 3.37 9.20 6.04
CA LEU A 83 4.36 9.34 4.96
C LEU A 83 3.78 9.96 3.69
N VAL A 84 2.65 9.45 3.20
CA VAL A 84 1.98 9.95 1.99
C VAL A 84 1.60 11.43 2.16
N ASN A 85 1.11 11.82 3.34
CA ASN A 85 0.76 13.20 3.63
C ASN A 85 1.97 14.14 3.64
N ALA A 86 3.15 13.67 4.07
CA ALA A 86 4.37 14.45 4.11
C ALA A 86 4.97 14.75 2.72
N VAL A 87 4.67 13.93 1.71
CA VAL A 87 5.15 14.13 0.33
C VAL A 87 4.53 15.39 -0.27
N SER A 88 5.35 16.24 -0.90
CA SER A 88 4.87 17.43 -1.60
C SER A 88 4.33 17.08 -3.00
N GLU A 89 3.33 17.83 -3.46
CA GLU A 89 2.78 17.73 -4.82
C GLU A 89 2.78 19.10 -5.50
N PRO A 90 2.82 19.16 -6.84
CA PRO A 90 2.61 20.39 -7.58
C PRO A 90 1.21 20.92 -7.27
N THR A 91 1.12 22.17 -6.82
CA THR A 91 -0.16 22.88 -6.77
C THR A 91 -0.74 22.93 -8.18
N ALA A 92 -1.94 22.39 -8.36
CA ALA A 92 -2.73 22.61 -9.57
C ALA A 92 -2.85 24.14 -9.76
N LYS A 93 -2.35 24.64 -10.89
CA LYS A 93 -2.53 26.03 -11.29
C LYS A 93 -3.95 26.27 -11.78
#